data_AF-A0A2E3MDA6-F1
#
_entry.id   AF-A0A2E3MDA6-F1
#
_cell.length_a   1.000
_cell.length_b   1.000
_cell.length_c   1.000
_cell.angle_alpha   90.00
_cell.angle_beta   90.00
_cell.angle_gamma   90.00
#
_symmetry.space_group_name_H-M   'P 1'
#
loop_
_entity.id
_entity.type
_entity.pdbx_description
1 polymer ?
#
loop_
_entity_poly.entity_id
_entity_poly.type
_entity_poly.pdbx_seq_one_letter_code
_entity_poly.pdbx_strand_id
1 'polypeptide(L)'
;MGSVAVGAMVVGTSLLVVFALAMATLEAQVDDSIAQIEASAEPVAQFTIENANNVEGAVVSYTINNGGTNYSAGQVEVNGSTGSFLADLVISGGTVTGLNILDHGSSYLYTSSYFLEVTGPNTGTNLNISATLGNLVYLNLTNDGSTDFSTDLAWLFTDGGSPINLSDGHEGYQPTIIFPGETFQFHYDSGAQSTVTRLAVTIDGQTKAARVL
;
A
#
# COMPACT_ATOMS: atom_id res chain seq x y z
N MET A 1 20.65 -13.12 83.74
CA MET A 1 19.98 -13.47 82.47
C MET A 1 19.70 -12.22 81.62
N GLY A 2 20.73 -11.43 81.25
CA GLY A 2 20.54 -10.14 80.57
C GLY A 2 21.20 -9.98 79.19
N SER A 3 21.96 -10.98 78.72
CA SER A 3 22.75 -10.88 77.48
C SER A 3 21.98 -11.34 76.22
N VAL A 4 21.07 -12.32 76.36
CA VAL A 4 20.33 -12.90 75.23
C VAL A 4 19.28 -11.94 74.65
N ALA A 5 18.67 -11.10 75.49
CA ALA A 5 17.64 -10.14 75.07
C ALA A 5 18.21 -8.96 74.26
N VAL A 6 19.43 -8.49 74.59
CA VAL A 6 20.11 -7.41 73.85
C VAL A 6 20.63 -7.92 72.51
N GLY A 7 21.17 -9.14 72.46
CA GLY A 7 21.58 -9.77 71.20
C GLY A 7 20.41 -9.98 70.23
N ALA A 8 19.26 -10.45 70.71
CA ALA A 8 18.07 -10.62 69.89
C ALA A 8 17.52 -9.29 69.34
N MET A 9 17.58 -8.22 70.13
CA MET A 9 17.13 -6.89 69.72
C MET A 9 18.05 -6.28 68.65
N VAL A 10 19.38 -6.37 68.82
CA VAL A 10 20.38 -5.87 67.86
C VAL A 10 20.32 -6.62 66.53
N VAL A 11 20.08 -7.94 66.56
CA VAL A 11 19.89 -8.74 65.35
C VAL A 11 18.58 -8.38 64.65
N GLY A 12 17.49 -8.15 65.40
CA GLY A 12 16.21 -7.71 64.85
C GLY A 12 16.28 -6.37 64.14
N THR A 13 16.96 -5.38 64.71
CA THR A 13 17.16 -4.06 64.07
C THR A 13 18.06 -4.14 62.84
N SER A 14 19.10 -4.98 62.87
CA SER A 14 19.99 -5.19 61.73
C SER A 14 19.27 -5.87 60.55
N LEU A 15 18.45 -6.87 60.84
CA LEU A 15 17.63 -7.55 59.83
C LEU A 15 16.59 -6.62 59.23
N LEU A 16 15.97 -5.74 60.01
CA LEU A 16 15.04 -4.73 59.50
C LEU A 16 15.74 -3.75 58.54
N VAL A 17 16.96 -3.31 58.85
CA VAL A 17 17.73 -2.43 57.96
C VAL A 17 18.11 -3.13 56.67
N VAL A 18 18.56 -4.40 56.73
CA VAL A 18 18.86 -5.19 55.54
C VAL A 18 17.60 -5.42 54.70
N PHE A 19 16.47 -5.70 55.33
CA PHE A 19 15.21 -5.90 54.63
C PHE A 19 14.71 -4.61 53.98
N ALA A 20 14.85 -3.47 54.67
CA ALA A 20 14.52 -2.16 54.11
C ALA A 20 15.41 -1.79 52.92
N LEU A 21 16.72 -2.07 53.02
CA LEU A 21 17.66 -1.85 51.92
C LEU A 21 17.35 -2.78 50.74
N ALA A 22 17.05 -4.06 51.02
CA ALA A 22 16.67 -5.03 50.00
C ALA A 22 15.37 -4.62 49.28
N MET A 23 14.36 -4.11 50.01
CA MET A 23 13.11 -3.60 49.44
C MET A 23 13.37 -2.41 48.52
N ALA A 24 14.17 -1.43 48.98
CA ALA A 24 14.52 -0.27 48.17
C ALA A 24 15.30 -0.66 46.89
N THR A 25 16.17 -1.67 46.97
CA THR A 25 16.87 -2.18 45.77
C THR A 25 15.94 -2.91 44.82
N LEU A 26 14.92 -3.62 45.32
CA LEU A 26 13.94 -4.29 44.48
C LEU A 26 13.01 -3.28 43.79
N GLU A 27 12.59 -2.22 44.48
CA GLU A 27 11.84 -1.11 43.89
C GLU A 27 12.62 -0.47 42.75
N ALA A 28 13.89 -0.11 42.98
CA ALA A 28 14.76 0.45 41.94
C ALA A 28 14.96 -0.52 40.76
N GLN A 29 15.13 -1.82 41.01
CA GLN A 29 15.25 -2.82 39.94
C GLN A 29 13.96 -3.00 39.14
N VAL A 30 12.79 -2.90 39.79
CA VAL A 30 11.50 -2.97 39.10
C VAL A 30 11.30 -1.74 38.22
N ASP A 31 11.59 -0.55 38.73
CA ASP A 31 11.50 0.69 37.95
C ASP A 31 12.45 0.68 36.74
N ASP A 32 13.70 0.25 36.94
CA ASP A 32 14.67 0.10 35.86
C ASP A 32 14.22 -0.97 34.85
N SER A 33 13.64 -2.08 35.32
CA SER A 33 13.12 -3.14 34.44
C SER A 33 11.95 -2.63 33.60
N ILE A 34 11.05 -1.84 34.17
CA ILE A 34 9.93 -1.23 33.43
C ILE A 34 10.46 -0.22 32.41
N ALA A 35 11.39 0.65 32.80
CA ALA A 35 11.99 1.63 31.89
C ALA A 35 12.72 0.94 30.73
N GLN A 36 13.39 -0.17 30.98
CA GLN A 36 14.04 -0.96 29.94
C GLN A 36 13.03 -1.64 29.00
N ILE A 37 11.91 -2.15 29.55
CA ILE A 37 10.82 -2.72 28.73
C ILE A 37 10.23 -1.66 27.81
N GLU A 38 9.94 -0.46 28.32
CA GLU A 38 9.42 0.66 27.53
C GLU A 38 10.42 1.14 26.48
N ALA A 39 11.71 1.22 26.82
CA ALA A 39 12.77 1.57 25.87
C ALA A 39 13.01 0.49 24.79
N SER A 40 12.63 -0.75 25.07
CA SER A 40 12.71 -1.87 24.12
C SER A 40 11.44 -2.04 23.27
N ALA A 41 10.37 -1.28 23.55
CA ALA A 41 9.16 -1.33 22.73
C ALA A 41 9.47 -0.74 21.35
N GLU A 42 9.26 -1.53 20.30
CA GLU A 42 9.40 -1.03 18.93
C GLU A 42 8.34 0.04 18.66
N PRO A 43 8.72 1.18 18.06
CA PRO A 43 7.77 2.22 17.74
C PRO A 43 6.82 1.71 16.66
N VAL A 44 5.52 1.79 16.95
CA VAL A 44 4.46 1.29 16.09
C VAL A 44 4.23 2.25 14.92
N ALA A 45 4.11 1.72 13.70
CA ALA A 45 3.77 2.52 12.53
C ALA A 45 2.44 3.26 12.73
N GLN A 46 2.42 4.56 12.43
CA GLN A 46 1.19 5.35 12.40
C GLN A 46 0.97 5.88 11.00
N PHE A 47 -0.20 5.60 10.46
CA PHE A 47 -0.55 6.00 9.10
C PHE A 47 -2.02 6.40 9.00
N THR A 48 -2.40 7.07 7.93
CA THR A 48 -3.80 7.33 7.58
C THR A 48 -4.06 6.96 6.12
N ILE A 49 -5.28 6.48 5.88
CA ILE A 49 -5.80 6.32 4.52
C ILE A 49 -6.45 7.66 4.17
N GLU A 50 -5.80 8.46 3.33
CA GLU A 50 -6.30 9.78 2.96
C GLU A 50 -7.51 9.68 2.04
N ASN A 51 -7.41 8.80 1.03
CA ASN A 51 -8.50 8.52 0.11
C ASN A 51 -8.41 7.09 -0.44
N ALA A 52 -9.55 6.64 -0.94
CA ALA A 52 -9.68 5.40 -1.67
C ALA A 52 -10.81 5.57 -2.69
N ASN A 53 -10.49 5.47 -3.99
CA ASN A 53 -11.47 5.73 -5.05
C ASN A 53 -11.50 4.60 -6.07
N ASN A 54 -12.69 4.21 -6.50
CA ASN A 54 -12.88 3.34 -7.65
C ASN A 54 -12.82 4.12 -8.96
N VAL A 55 -12.14 3.55 -9.95
CA VAL A 55 -12.17 4.00 -11.34
C VAL A 55 -12.77 2.88 -12.17
N GLU A 56 -14.10 2.90 -12.22
CA GLU A 56 -14.89 1.88 -12.89
C GLU A 56 -14.79 2.00 -14.41
N GLY A 57 -14.71 0.84 -15.08
CA GLY A 57 -14.59 0.78 -16.52
C GLY A 57 -13.34 1.48 -17.01
N ALA A 58 -12.21 1.25 -16.34
CA ALA A 58 -10.88 1.66 -16.76
C ALA A 58 -10.29 0.63 -17.73
N VAL A 59 -9.38 1.05 -18.60
CA VAL A 59 -8.55 0.15 -19.42
C VAL A 59 -7.41 -0.36 -18.55
N VAL A 60 -7.52 -1.60 -18.10
CA VAL A 60 -6.54 -2.23 -17.19
C VAL A 60 -5.40 -2.87 -17.95
N SER A 61 -5.67 -3.46 -19.12
CA SER A 61 -4.62 -4.03 -19.94
C SER A 61 -4.97 -3.94 -21.42
N TYR A 62 -3.98 -4.19 -22.26
CA TYR A 62 -4.15 -4.23 -23.70
C TYR A 62 -3.43 -5.43 -24.30
N THR A 63 -3.83 -5.81 -25.49
CA THR A 63 -3.18 -6.84 -26.29
C THR A 63 -3.04 -6.35 -27.72
N ILE A 64 -1.79 -6.23 -28.19
CA ILE A 64 -1.51 -5.91 -29.58
C ILE A 64 -1.64 -7.20 -30.39
N ASN A 65 -2.78 -7.37 -31.06
CA ASN A 65 -3.02 -8.52 -31.94
C ASN A 65 -2.28 -8.36 -33.28
N ASN A 66 -2.11 -7.12 -33.73
CA ASN A 66 -1.33 -6.77 -34.91
C ASN A 66 -0.78 -5.35 -34.76
N GLY A 67 0.54 -5.17 -34.81
CA GLY A 67 1.21 -3.87 -34.68
C GLY A 67 1.12 -2.97 -35.92
N GLY A 68 0.56 -3.47 -37.02
CA GLY A 68 0.40 -2.74 -38.28
C GLY A 68 1.73 -2.33 -38.93
N THR A 69 1.68 -1.42 -39.90
CA THR A 69 2.87 -0.85 -40.57
C THR A 69 2.71 0.63 -40.87
N ASN A 70 3.83 1.34 -41.03
CA ASN A 70 3.92 2.77 -41.36
C ASN A 70 3.24 3.71 -40.33
N TYR A 71 3.20 3.29 -39.07
CA TYR A 71 2.77 4.15 -37.97
C TYR A 71 3.86 5.15 -37.58
N SER A 72 3.47 6.40 -37.39
CA SER A 72 4.25 7.44 -36.72
C SER A 72 3.78 7.62 -35.27
N ALA A 73 4.59 8.32 -34.46
CA ALA A 73 4.20 8.67 -33.09
C ALA A 73 2.82 9.32 -33.06
N GLY A 74 2.04 8.96 -32.04
CA GLY A 74 0.65 9.39 -31.88
C GLY A 74 0.05 8.79 -30.62
N GLN A 75 -1.15 9.25 -30.30
CA GLN A 75 -1.90 8.79 -29.14
C GLN A 75 -2.95 7.78 -29.57
N VAL A 76 -3.38 6.95 -28.63
CA VAL A 76 -4.49 6.03 -28.82
C VAL A 76 -5.61 6.31 -27.83
N GLU A 77 -6.83 6.16 -28.31
CA GLU A 77 -8.07 6.26 -27.55
C GLU A 77 -8.90 4.99 -27.73
N VAL A 78 -9.89 4.81 -26.87
CA VAL A 78 -10.84 3.71 -26.99
C VAL A 78 -11.86 4.01 -28.09
N ASN A 79 -11.94 3.13 -29.09
CA ASN A 79 -12.80 3.31 -30.26
C ASN A 79 -14.27 3.56 -29.89
N GLY A 80 -14.87 4.57 -30.53
CA GLY A 80 -16.31 4.84 -30.42
C GLY A 80 -16.77 5.32 -29.05
N SER A 81 -15.86 5.74 -28.17
CA SER A 81 -16.17 6.23 -26.83
C SER A 81 -15.59 7.62 -26.58
N THR A 82 -16.28 8.42 -25.77
CA THR A 82 -15.83 9.73 -25.28
C THR A 82 -15.19 9.61 -23.88
N GLY A 83 -14.55 8.48 -23.58
CA GLY A 83 -13.83 8.30 -22.31
C GLY A 83 -12.47 9.02 -22.32
N SER A 84 -11.75 8.97 -21.19
CA SER A 84 -10.49 9.70 -21.00
C SER A 84 -9.21 8.85 -21.16
N PHE A 85 -9.32 7.59 -21.59
CA PHE A 85 -8.15 6.75 -21.82
C PHE A 85 -7.20 7.40 -22.81
N LEU A 86 -5.93 7.44 -22.42
CA LEU A 86 -4.88 8.03 -23.22
C LEU A 86 -3.61 7.22 -23.07
N ALA A 87 -3.03 6.81 -24.18
CA ALA A 87 -1.72 6.18 -24.21
C ALA A 87 -0.91 6.63 -25.43
N ASP A 88 0.41 6.70 -25.28
CA ASP A 88 1.32 6.97 -26.39
C ASP A 88 1.72 5.66 -27.09
N LEU A 89 1.79 5.70 -28.42
CA LEU A 89 2.29 4.59 -29.22
C LEU A 89 3.81 4.42 -29.03
N VAL A 90 4.23 3.21 -28.66
CA VAL A 90 5.63 2.80 -28.72
C VAL A 90 5.86 2.12 -30.08
N ILE A 91 6.73 2.70 -30.89
CA ILE A 91 6.93 2.31 -32.29
C ILE A 91 8.38 1.93 -32.53
N SER A 92 8.58 0.82 -33.26
CA SER A 92 9.88 0.40 -33.76
C SER A 92 9.79 0.08 -35.25
N GLY A 93 10.59 0.77 -36.07
CA GLY A 93 10.61 0.55 -37.52
C GLY A 93 9.28 0.80 -38.25
N GLY A 94 8.40 1.63 -37.68
CA GLY A 94 7.06 1.91 -38.23
C GLY A 94 5.97 0.91 -37.83
N THR A 95 6.29 -0.05 -36.95
CA THR A 95 5.35 -1.01 -36.36
C THR A 95 5.12 -0.66 -34.89
N VAL A 96 3.87 -0.73 -34.42
CA VAL A 96 3.54 -0.52 -33.01
C VAL A 96 3.95 -1.76 -32.22
N THR A 97 4.83 -1.57 -31.23
CA THR A 97 5.36 -2.64 -30.38
C THR A 97 4.87 -2.57 -28.93
N GLY A 98 4.25 -1.47 -28.54
CA GLY A 98 3.75 -1.27 -27.18
C GLY A 98 2.94 0.01 -27.07
N LEU A 99 2.37 0.23 -25.88
CA LEU A 99 1.70 1.46 -25.47
C LEU A 99 2.26 1.92 -24.14
N ASN A 100 2.46 3.23 -23.98
CA ASN A 100 2.74 3.86 -22.70
C ASN A 100 1.46 4.52 -22.20
N ILE A 101 0.80 3.90 -21.22
CA ILE A 101 -0.47 4.40 -20.68
C ILE A 101 -0.19 5.66 -19.85
N LEU A 102 -0.90 6.74 -20.19
CA LEU A 102 -0.86 8.00 -19.45
C LEU A 102 -2.09 8.15 -18.55
N ASP A 103 -3.24 7.70 -19.04
CA ASP A 103 -4.50 7.67 -18.32
C ASP A 103 -5.24 6.37 -18.66
N HIS A 104 -5.60 5.60 -17.64
CA HIS A 104 -6.38 4.37 -17.80
C HIS A 104 -7.84 4.64 -18.21
N GLY A 105 -8.28 5.90 -18.10
CA GLY A 105 -9.62 6.31 -18.42
C GLY A 105 -10.66 5.77 -17.43
N SER A 106 -11.92 6.12 -17.67
CA SER A 106 -13.04 5.64 -16.87
C SER A 106 -14.32 5.58 -17.70
N SER A 107 -15.36 4.95 -17.15
CA SER A 107 -16.72 4.94 -17.68
C SER A 107 -16.89 4.18 -19.00
N TYR A 108 -15.98 3.26 -19.34
CA TYR A 108 -16.19 2.34 -20.45
C TYR A 108 -17.18 1.24 -20.05
N LEU A 109 -18.45 1.42 -20.42
CA LEU A 109 -19.55 0.51 -20.08
C LEU A 109 -19.60 -0.69 -21.03
N TYR A 110 -20.10 -1.83 -20.57
CA TYR A 110 -20.18 -3.12 -21.28
C TYR A 110 -20.40 -3.05 -22.80
N THR A 111 -19.31 -3.16 -23.56
CA THR A 111 -19.34 -3.72 -24.91
C THR A 111 -18.45 -4.95 -24.92
N SER A 112 -18.83 -5.96 -25.70
CA SER A 112 -18.14 -7.26 -25.72
C SER A 112 -16.70 -7.20 -26.24
N SER A 113 -16.24 -6.05 -26.76
CA SER A 113 -14.88 -5.84 -27.25
C SER A 113 -14.62 -4.35 -27.46
N TYR A 114 -13.68 -3.80 -26.72
CA TYR A 114 -13.13 -2.47 -26.98
C TYR A 114 -11.81 -2.62 -27.73
N PHE A 115 -11.61 -1.75 -28.71
CA PHE A 115 -10.37 -1.66 -29.48
C PHE A 115 -9.76 -0.28 -29.27
N LEU A 116 -8.45 -0.20 -29.32
CA LEU A 116 -7.74 1.08 -29.27
C LEU A 116 -7.47 1.55 -30.70
N GLU A 117 -7.77 2.82 -30.96
CA GLU A 117 -7.55 3.46 -32.25
C GLU A 117 -6.62 4.66 -32.11
N VAL A 118 -5.82 4.91 -33.14
CA VAL A 118 -4.91 6.05 -33.15
C VAL A 118 -5.69 7.33 -33.39
N THR A 119 -5.45 8.33 -32.56
CA THR A 119 -6.00 9.67 -32.75
C THR A 119 -5.07 10.57 -33.57
N GLY A 120 -5.69 11.42 -34.38
CA GLY A 120 -4.99 12.35 -35.26
C GLY A 120 -4.48 11.72 -36.57
N PRO A 121 -3.81 12.51 -37.42
CA PRO A 121 -3.35 12.06 -38.73
C PRO A 121 -2.19 11.06 -38.58
N ASN A 122 -2.43 9.82 -39.03
CA ASN A 122 -1.42 8.76 -39.11
C ASN A 122 -1.52 8.05 -40.47
N THR A 123 -0.38 7.63 -41.04
CA THR A 123 -0.33 6.89 -42.31
C THR A 123 -0.36 5.38 -42.14
N GLY A 124 -0.44 4.91 -40.89
CA GLY A 124 -0.37 3.51 -40.56
C GLY A 124 -1.58 2.71 -41.03
N THR A 125 -1.37 1.42 -41.25
CA THR A 125 -2.42 0.49 -41.68
C THR A 125 -2.41 -0.80 -40.88
N ASN A 126 -3.59 -1.41 -40.70
CA ASN A 126 -3.80 -2.72 -40.08
C ASN A 126 -3.34 -2.85 -38.61
N LEU A 127 -3.34 -1.77 -37.83
CA LEU A 127 -3.21 -1.87 -36.37
C LEU A 127 -4.47 -2.51 -35.78
N ASN A 128 -4.25 -3.48 -34.89
CA ASN A 128 -5.31 -4.08 -34.09
C ASN A 128 -4.80 -4.23 -32.66
N ILE A 129 -5.40 -3.46 -31.76
CA ILE A 129 -5.14 -3.55 -30.32
C ILE A 129 -6.49 -3.73 -29.63
N SER A 130 -6.59 -4.80 -28.84
CA SER A 130 -7.75 -5.03 -27.96
C SER A 130 -7.46 -4.46 -26.58
N ALA A 131 -8.47 -3.83 -25.98
CA ALA A 131 -8.43 -3.33 -24.61
C ALA A 131 -9.23 -4.26 -23.69
N THR A 132 -8.64 -4.54 -22.52
CA THR A 132 -9.31 -5.23 -21.42
C THR A 132 -9.74 -4.19 -20.41
N LEU A 133 -11.04 -4.20 -20.08
CA LEU A 133 -11.58 -3.30 -19.08
C LEU A 133 -11.63 -3.97 -17.70
N GLY A 134 -11.53 -3.14 -16.66
CA GLY A 134 -11.67 -3.57 -15.27
C GLY A 134 -12.00 -2.39 -14.36
N ASN A 135 -11.69 -2.55 -13.07
CA ASN A 135 -11.84 -1.49 -12.08
C ASN A 135 -10.53 -1.31 -11.32
N LEU A 136 -9.92 -0.13 -11.48
CA LEU A 136 -8.73 0.25 -10.74
C LEU A 136 -9.14 0.93 -9.45
N VAL A 137 -8.53 0.54 -8.34
CA VAL A 137 -8.73 1.19 -7.05
C VAL A 137 -7.47 1.95 -6.69
N TYR A 138 -7.61 3.27 -6.55
CA TYR A 138 -6.53 4.16 -6.11
C TYR A 138 -6.62 4.37 -4.62
N LEU A 139 -5.49 4.26 -3.93
CA LEU A 139 -5.33 4.38 -2.50
C LEU A 139 -4.16 5.32 -2.20
N ASN A 140 -4.41 6.35 -1.41
CA ASN A 140 -3.34 7.19 -0.87
C ASN A 140 -3.18 6.92 0.63
N LEU A 141 -1.95 6.60 1.01
CA LEU A 141 -1.55 6.25 2.36
C LEU A 141 -0.49 7.23 2.85
N THR A 142 -0.76 7.95 3.94
CA THR A 142 0.22 8.87 4.54
C THR A 142 0.81 8.28 5.81
N ASN A 143 2.13 8.36 5.95
CA ASN A 143 2.82 8.02 7.19
C ASN A 143 2.78 9.23 8.14
N ASP A 144 1.90 9.18 9.14
CA ASP A 144 1.77 10.23 10.17
C ASP A 144 2.66 9.96 11.39
N GLY A 145 3.39 8.85 11.40
CA GLY A 145 4.22 8.40 12.50
C GLY A 145 5.60 9.03 12.50
N SER A 146 6.43 8.53 13.40
CA SER A 146 7.84 8.91 13.53
C SER A 146 8.80 7.83 13.01
N THR A 147 8.28 6.70 12.56
CA THR A 147 9.04 5.58 11.99
C THR A 147 8.70 5.39 10.53
N ASP A 148 9.65 4.89 9.77
CA ASP A 148 9.44 4.40 8.43
C ASP A 148 8.77 3.02 8.46
N PHE A 149 8.08 2.67 7.37
CA PHE A 149 7.57 1.31 7.18
C PHE A 149 7.74 0.86 5.73
N SER A 150 7.92 -0.44 5.56
CA SER A 150 8.12 -1.07 4.25
C SER A 150 6.80 -1.55 3.66
N THR A 151 6.61 -1.26 2.38
CA THR A 151 5.46 -1.78 1.60
C THR A 151 5.46 -3.30 1.49
N ASP A 152 6.62 -3.97 1.58
CA ASP A 152 6.73 -5.43 1.52
C ASP A 152 6.09 -6.13 2.72
N LEU A 153 6.04 -5.43 3.86
CA LEU A 153 5.46 -5.92 5.10
C LEU A 153 4.06 -5.36 5.34
N ALA A 154 3.50 -4.68 4.33
CA ALA A 154 2.18 -4.07 4.39
C ALA A 154 1.19 -4.78 3.46
N TRP A 155 -0.04 -4.93 3.94
CA TRP A 155 -1.07 -5.71 3.26
C TRP A 155 -2.39 -4.95 3.18
N LEU A 156 -3.00 -4.99 2.01
CA LEU A 156 -4.32 -4.46 1.69
C LEU A 156 -5.32 -5.60 1.59
N PHE A 157 -6.51 -5.40 2.14
CA PHE A 157 -7.65 -6.31 2.07
C PHE A 157 -8.84 -5.54 1.56
N THR A 158 -9.56 -6.10 0.59
CA THR A 158 -10.74 -5.46 0.01
C THR A 158 -11.93 -6.41 0.01
N ASP A 159 -13.06 -5.96 0.55
CA ASP A 159 -14.33 -6.70 0.65
C ASP A 159 -14.25 -8.18 1.13
N GLY A 160 -13.25 -8.50 1.95
CA GLY A 160 -13.02 -9.87 2.46
C GLY A 160 -12.35 -10.82 1.46
N GLY A 161 -11.79 -10.30 0.37
CA GLY A 161 -10.99 -11.02 -0.60
C GLY A 161 -9.58 -11.36 -0.09
N SER A 162 -8.77 -11.89 -1.02
CA SER A 162 -7.38 -12.24 -0.74
C SER A 162 -6.53 -11.00 -0.41
N PRO A 163 -5.54 -11.12 0.48
CA PRO A 163 -4.62 -10.03 0.78
C PRO A 163 -3.77 -9.67 -0.45
N ILE A 164 -3.57 -8.38 -0.66
CA ILE A 164 -2.71 -7.80 -1.70
C ILE A 164 -1.54 -7.12 -0.98
N ASN A 165 -0.32 -7.39 -1.40
CA ASN A 165 0.85 -6.73 -0.83
C ASN A 165 0.94 -5.29 -1.35
N LEU A 166 1.28 -4.31 -0.52
CA LEU A 166 1.39 -2.92 -0.99
C LEU A 166 2.58 -2.68 -1.94
N SER A 167 3.54 -3.61 -1.99
CA SER A 167 4.57 -3.62 -3.03
C SER A 167 4.08 -4.20 -4.35
N ASP A 168 2.95 -4.92 -4.40
CA ASP A 168 2.46 -5.61 -5.60
C ASP A 168 1.24 -4.88 -6.18
N GLY A 169 1.52 -3.79 -6.89
CA GLY A 169 0.51 -2.93 -7.51
C GLY A 169 0.11 -3.39 -8.91
N HIS A 170 -0.64 -2.55 -9.61
CA HIS A 170 -1.05 -2.82 -10.99
C HIS A 170 0.15 -2.95 -11.95
N GLU A 171 1.16 -2.09 -11.79
CA GLU A 171 2.40 -2.08 -12.58
C GLU A 171 3.37 -3.22 -12.18
N GLY A 172 2.97 -4.07 -11.23
CA GLY A 172 3.75 -5.18 -10.69
C GLY A 172 4.49 -4.84 -9.40
N TYR A 173 5.46 -5.69 -9.07
CA TYR A 173 6.19 -5.65 -7.81
C TYR A 173 7.21 -4.49 -7.75
N GLN A 174 6.94 -3.50 -6.91
CA GLN A 174 7.72 -2.29 -6.68
C GLN A 174 7.85 -1.98 -5.18
N PRO A 175 8.76 -2.67 -4.47
CA PRO A 175 8.94 -2.45 -3.04
C PRO A 175 9.57 -1.08 -2.77
N THR A 176 9.05 -0.40 -1.75
CA THR A 176 9.54 0.89 -1.26
C THR A 176 9.36 1.04 0.25
N ILE A 177 10.07 2.01 0.82
CA ILE A 177 9.96 2.45 2.20
C ILE A 177 9.22 3.79 2.20
N ILE A 178 8.31 3.98 3.16
CA ILE A 178 7.51 5.20 3.30
C ILE A 178 7.98 5.93 4.55
N PHE A 179 8.62 7.08 4.38
CA PHE A 179 9.17 7.86 5.48
C PHE A 179 8.10 8.70 6.19
N PRO A 180 8.33 9.12 7.45
CA PRO A 180 7.46 10.06 8.16
C PRO A 180 7.10 11.29 7.33
N GLY A 181 5.80 11.56 7.21
CA GLY A 181 5.22 12.67 6.45
C GLY A 181 5.05 12.42 4.95
N GLU A 182 5.47 11.25 4.42
CA GLU A 182 5.29 10.92 3.01
C GLU A 182 3.92 10.27 2.74
N THR A 183 3.40 10.55 1.54
CA THR A 183 2.20 9.91 1.00
C THR A 183 2.59 8.92 -0.09
N PHE A 184 2.25 7.66 0.13
CA PHE A 184 2.38 6.59 -0.85
C PHE A 184 1.09 6.47 -1.67
N GLN A 185 1.25 6.48 -2.99
CA GLN A 185 0.16 6.28 -3.93
C GLN A 185 0.22 4.84 -4.43
N PHE A 186 -0.85 4.09 -4.17
CA PHE A 186 -1.00 2.71 -4.57
C PHE A 186 -2.23 2.56 -5.45
N HIS A 187 -2.13 1.73 -6.48
CA HIS A 187 -3.30 1.32 -7.24
C HIS A 187 -3.15 -0.13 -7.71
N TYR A 188 -4.28 -0.82 -7.79
CA TYR A 188 -4.34 -2.22 -8.21
C TYR A 188 -5.62 -2.47 -9.00
N ASP A 189 -5.62 -3.53 -9.80
CA ASP A 189 -6.81 -4.02 -10.47
C ASP A 189 -7.63 -4.91 -9.52
N SER A 190 -8.85 -4.46 -9.22
CA SER A 190 -9.80 -5.26 -8.43
C SER A 190 -10.47 -6.40 -9.23
N GLY A 191 -10.15 -6.51 -10.52
CA GLY A 191 -10.59 -7.55 -11.42
C GLY A 191 -11.66 -7.05 -12.39
N ALA A 192 -12.60 -7.93 -12.76
CA ALA A 192 -13.78 -7.53 -13.53
C ALA A 192 -14.43 -6.28 -12.92
N GLN A 193 -15.15 -5.46 -13.71
CA GLN A 193 -15.75 -4.17 -13.33
C GLN A 193 -16.64 -4.23 -12.06
N SER A 194 -16.01 -4.41 -10.89
CA SER A 194 -16.56 -4.74 -9.60
C SER A 194 -16.12 -3.65 -8.65
N THR A 195 -17.08 -2.84 -8.23
CA THR A 195 -16.85 -1.76 -7.28
C THR A 195 -16.40 -2.35 -5.95
N VAL A 196 -15.24 -1.90 -5.47
CA VAL A 196 -14.81 -2.19 -4.10
C VAL A 196 -15.55 -1.26 -3.16
N THR A 197 -16.09 -1.77 -2.06
CA THR A 197 -16.87 -0.97 -1.09
C THR A 197 -16.07 -0.61 0.15
N ARG A 198 -15.20 -1.52 0.58
CA ARG A 198 -14.44 -1.42 1.82
C ARG A 198 -13.03 -1.93 1.61
N LEU A 199 -12.08 -1.22 2.20
CA LEU A 199 -10.71 -1.68 2.28
C LEU A 199 -10.17 -1.59 3.70
N ALA A 200 -9.17 -2.41 3.98
CA ALA A 200 -8.39 -2.36 5.20
C ALA A 200 -6.90 -2.53 4.86
N VAL A 201 -6.06 -1.69 5.44
CA VAL A 201 -4.61 -1.75 5.29
C VAL A 201 -4.02 -2.15 6.64
N THR A 202 -3.10 -3.11 6.63
CA THR A 202 -2.37 -3.57 7.81
C THR A 202 -0.86 -3.36 7.62
N ILE A 203 -0.23 -2.66 8.56
CA ILE A 203 1.20 -2.31 8.56
C ILE A 203 1.71 -2.44 9.99
N ASP A 204 2.77 -3.21 10.22
CA ASP A 204 3.41 -3.38 11.53
C ASP A 204 2.41 -3.66 12.68
N GLY A 205 1.42 -4.51 12.40
CA GLY A 205 0.38 -4.90 13.36
C GLY A 205 -0.73 -3.87 13.59
N GLN A 206 -0.68 -2.71 12.95
CA GLN A 206 -1.78 -1.73 12.92
C GLN A 206 -2.66 -1.93 11.71
N THR A 207 -3.96 -2.01 11.92
CA THR A 207 -4.95 -2.12 10.84
C THR A 207 -5.85 -0.88 10.82
N LYS A 208 -5.98 -0.25 9.66
CA LYS A 208 -6.96 0.83 9.42
C LYS A 208 -7.87 0.46 8.28
N ALA A 209 -9.16 0.77 8.45
CA ALA A 209 -10.16 0.50 7.44
C ALA A 209 -10.81 1.79 6.96
N ALA A 210 -11.14 1.83 5.67
CA ALA A 210 -11.81 2.94 5.02
C ALA A 210 -12.90 2.42 4.08
N ARG A 211 -13.89 3.27 3.82
CA ARG A 211 -14.81 3.06 2.70
C ARG A 211 -14.14 3.55 1.43
N VAL A 212 -14.35 2.82 0.35
CA VAL A 212 -13.94 3.25 -0.99
C VAL A 212 -15.09 4.04 -1.60
N LEU A 213 -14.75 5.16 -2.22
CA LEU A 213 -15.67 6.08 -2.86
C LEU A 213 -15.82 5.78 -4.35
#